data_AF-L5LW86-F1
#
_entry.id   AF-L5LW86-F1
#
_cell.length_a   1.000
_cell.length_b   1.000
_cell.length_c   1.000
_cell.angle_alpha   90.00
_cell.angle_beta   90.00
_cell.angle_gamma   90.00
#
_symmetry.space_group_name_H-M   'P 1'
#
loop_
_entity.id
_entity.type
_entity.pdbx_description
1 polymer ?
#
loop_
_entity_poly.entity_id
_entity_poly.type
_entity_poly.pdbx_seq_one_letter_code
_entity_poly.pdbx_strand_id
1 'polypeptide(L)'
;MFEGEDIHSRLSPDDADFVDVLHTYTRSFGLSIGIQMPVGHIDIYPNGGDFQPGCGLNDVLGSIAHGTIAEGVKCEHQRAIYLFVDSLMNEDKASFAFQCTDSHRFKKGICLSCRKNRCNSIGYNAKRTRHKRNSKMYLKTRAGMPFRVYHYQMKIHFFSYKNTTEIEPIFYVTLYGTSADSQMLPLEIVERIRLNATNTFLVYTEEDLGDLLKIRLTWKRAPQSWYSLWTEFRRYLSQSRKPEQEVNIRRIRVKSGETQRKYAFCAEDPENTSISPGQELWFHKCLDSRRIKSGTRWGTEAQGVQGELFLGPPARDSGARTEADWFTQAKAFSCSDKPPHFDLAVNGLHPRRVPCDELSAILRAGLQASCSVSCYGASV
;
A
#
# COMPACT_ATOMS: atom_id res chain seq x y z
N MET A 1 -20.71 16.67 12.57
CA MET A 1 -20.75 17.15 13.97
C MET A 1 -20.71 15.92 14.87
N PHE A 2 -19.55 15.29 15.00
CA PHE A 2 -19.31 14.05 15.80
C PHE A 2 -17.87 13.97 16.36
N GLU A 3 -16.99 14.88 15.95
CA GLU A 3 -15.60 14.92 16.39
C GLU A 3 -15.55 15.46 17.83
N GLY A 4 -14.90 14.72 18.74
CA GLY A 4 -14.79 15.11 20.15
C GLY A 4 -16.08 14.91 20.96
N GLU A 5 -17.17 14.43 20.33
CA GLU A 5 -18.42 14.11 21.03
C GLU A 5 -18.28 12.87 21.92
N ASP A 6 -19.16 12.81 22.92
CA ASP A 6 -19.24 11.70 23.86
C ASP A 6 -19.51 10.37 23.15
N ILE A 7 -19.01 9.25 23.72
CA ILE A 7 -19.14 7.91 23.14
C ILE A 7 -20.60 7.50 22.88
N HIS A 8 -21.57 8.02 23.63
CA HIS A 8 -22.99 7.69 23.44
C HIS A 8 -23.65 8.47 22.30
N SER A 9 -22.98 9.48 21.75
CA SER A 9 -23.49 10.37 20.69
C SER A 9 -22.80 10.14 19.34
N ARG A 10 -21.95 9.12 19.23
CA ARG A 10 -21.22 8.75 18.00
C ARG A 10 -20.94 7.25 17.98
N LEU A 11 -20.42 6.76 16.84
CA LEU A 11 -19.87 5.42 16.76
C LEU A 11 -18.77 5.22 17.82
N SER A 12 -18.80 4.08 18.50
CA SER A 12 -17.82 3.68 19.51
C SER A 12 -17.47 2.19 19.39
N PRO A 13 -16.34 1.73 19.97
CA PRO A 13 -16.04 0.30 20.04
C PRO A 13 -17.06 -0.50 20.86
N ASP A 14 -17.86 0.14 21.72
CA ASP A 14 -18.82 -0.52 22.60
C ASP A 14 -20.16 -0.82 21.90
N ASP A 15 -20.37 -0.28 20.68
CA ASP A 15 -21.63 -0.40 19.94
C ASP A 15 -21.83 -1.79 19.30
N ALA A 16 -20.75 -2.57 19.17
CA ALA A 16 -20.79 -3.93 18.64
C ALA A 16 -19.63 -4.79 19.15
N ASP A 17 -19.71 -6.11 18.95
CA ASP A 17 -18.64 -7.04 19.28
C ASP A 17 -17.30 -6.71 18.61
N PHE A 18 -17.35 -6.13 17.41
CA PHE A 18 -16.18 -5.67 16.70
C PHE A 18 -16.60 -4.53 15.78
N VAL A 19 -15.77 -3.49 15.74
CA VAL A 19 -16.00 -2.27 14.97
C VAL A 19 -14.70 -1.94 14.27
N ASP A 20 -14.68 -2.01 12.94
CA ASP A 20 -13.59 -1.52 12.10
C ASP A 20 -14.06 -0.31 11.29
N VAL A 21 -13.15 0.66 11.11
CA VAL A 21 -13.51 1.97 10.56
C VAL A 21 -12.53 2.33 9.45
N LEU A 22 -13.07 2.74 8.29
CA LEU A 22 -12.31 3.26 7.17
C LEU A 22 -12.39 4.80 7.16
N HIS A 23 -11.26 5.45 7.41
CA HIS A 23 -11.12 6.90 7.41
C HIS A 23 -10.47 7.36 6.10
N THR A 24 -11.25 7.82 5.13
CA THR A 24 -10.74 8.22 3.80
C THR A 24 -10.77 9.72 3.53
N TYR A 25 -11.42 10.51 4.39
CA TYR A 25 -11.53 11.95 4.21
C TYR A 25 -11.54 12.74 5.54
N THR A 26 -10.48 12.55 6.32
CA THR A 26 -10.34 13.11 7.67
C THR A 26 -9.96 14.59 7.65
N ARG A 27 -9.17 15.05 6.67
CA ARG A 27 -8.80 16.46 6.52
C ARG A 27 -8.20 16.72 5.14
N SER A 28 -8.88 17.51 4.31
CA SER A 28 -8.39 17.95 3.00
C SER A 28 -8.69 19.43 2.80
N PHE A 29 -7.68 20.23 2.47
CA PHE A 29 -7.80 21.68 2.25
C PHE A 29 -8.50 22.46 3.38
N GLY A 30 -8.33 22.04 4.63
CA GLY A 30 -8.96 22.68 5.79
C GLY A 30 -10.41 22.27 6.05
N LEU A 31 -11.01 21.48 5.15
CA LEU A 31 -12.31 20.85 5.33
C LEU A 31 -12.14 19.41 5.85
N SER A 32 -13.02 18.99 6.75
CA SER A 32 -13.05 17.64 7.32
C SER A 32 -14.50 17.18 7.31
N ILE A 33 -14.82 16.16 6.51
CA ILE A 33 -16.15 15.55 6.50
C ILE A 33 -16.14 14.22 7.25
N GLY A 34 -15.07 13.44 7.11
CA GLY A 34 -14.86 12.24 7.91
C GLY A 34 -14.28 12.56 9.28
N ILE A 35 -14.68 11.77 10.27
CA ILE A 35 -14.15 11.82 11.64
C ILE A 35 -12.64 11.49 11.65
N GLN A 36 -11.84 12.26 12.38
CA GLN A 36 -10.39 12.12 12.47
C GLN A 36 -10.00 11.19 13.63
N MET A 37 -10.67 11.34 14.77
CA MET A 37 -10.41 10.51 15.94
C MET A 37 -10.73 9.03 15.66
N PRO A 38 -9.95 8.10 16.24
CA PRO A 38 -10.27 6.68 16.17
C PRO A 38 -11.55 6.41 16.98
N VAL A 39 -12.46 5.64 16.39
CA VAL A 39 -13.77 5.33 16.95
C VAL A 39 -14.11 3.84 16.91
N GLY A 40 -13.25 3.00 16.32
CA GLY A 40 -13.40 1.55 16.29
C GLY A 40 -12.36 0.80 17.13
N HIS A 41 -12.44 -0.52 17.09
CA HIS A 41 -11.38 -1.41 17.55
C HIS A 41 -10.14 -1.32 16.64
N ILE A 42 -10.38 -1.21 15.34
CA ILE A 42 -9.36 -0.98 14.31
C ILE A 42 -9.80 0.21 13.46
N ASP A 43 -8.92 1.20 13.36
CA ASP A 43 -9.15 2.42 12.60
C ASP A 43 -8.13 2.49 11.47
N ILE A 44 -8.58 2.35 10.24
CA ILE A 44 -7.74 2.25 9.05
C ILE A 44 -7.79 3.59 8.32
N TYR A 45 -6.62 4.12 7.99
CA TYR A 45 -6.45 5.41 7.31
C TYR A 45 -5.74 5.20 5.96
N PRO A 46 -6.46 4.78 4.90
CA PRO A 46 -5.90 4.63 3.56
C PRO A 46 -5.27 5.93 3.08
N ASN A 47 -4.03 5.82 2.58
CA ASN A 47 -3.21 6.93 2.09
C ASN A 47 -2.87 8.01 3.13
N GLY A 48 -3.18 7.78 4.41
CA GLY A 48 -3.08 8.76 5.49
C GLY A 48 -4.43 9.24 6.01
N GLY A 49 -5.51 8.94 5.28
CA GLY A 49 -6.90 9.27 5.59
C GLY A 49 -7.33 10.67 5.17
N ASP A 50 -6.38 11.52 4.78
CA ASP A 50 -6.56 12.91 4.34
C ASP A 50 -6.97 13.01 2.88
N PHE A 51 -6.23 12.37 1.98
CA PHE A 51 -6.42 12.47 0.53
C PHE A 51 -6.35 11.09 -0.14
N GLN A 52 -7.23 10.85 -1.11
CA GLN A 52 -7.29 9.58 -1.84
C GLN A 52 -6.80 9.74 -3.29
N PRO A 53 -5.90 8.86 -3.77
CA PRO A 53 -5.44 8.89 -5.16
C PRO A 53 -6.62 8.81 -6.15
N GLY A 54 -6.57 9.65 -7.18
CA GLY A 54 -7.66 9.78 -8.15
C GLY A 54 -8.72 10.83 -7.81
N CYS A 55 -8.81 11.30 -6.57
CA CYS A 55 -9.79 12.31 -6.13
C CYS A 55 -9.23 13.75 -6.14
N GLY A 56 -8.46 14.12 -7.17
CA GLY A 56 -7.74 15.41 -7.23
C GLY A 56 -8.47 16.52 -8.00
N LEU A 57 -7.84 17.71 -8.07
CA LEU A 57 -8.38 18.94 -8.66
C LEU A 57 -9.00 18.82 -10.07
N ASN A 58 -8.69 17.80 -10.87
CA ASN A 58 -9.35 17.60 -12.17
C ASN A 58 -10.83 17.22 -12.03
N ASP A 59 -11.18 16.46 -10.98
CA ASP A 59 -12.59 16.24 -10.62
C ASP A 59 -13.21 17.55 -10.15
N VAL A 60 -12.50 18.34 -9.33
CA VAL A 60 -12.99 19.64 -8.84
C VAL A 60 -13.09 20.68 -9.97
N LEU A 61 -12.20 20.70 -10.95
CA LEU A 61 -12.20 21.66 -12.07
C LEU A 61 -13.27 21.29 -13.11
N GLY A 62 -13.46 19.99 -13.38
CA GLY A 62 -14.62 19.48 -14.11
C GLY A 62 -15.92 19.78 -13.37
N SER A 63 -15.94 19.59 -12.06
CA SER A 63 -17.06 19.94 -11.18
C SER A 63 -17.36 21.44 -11.16
N ILE A 64 -16.34 22.31 -11.15
CA ILE A 64 -16.52 23.77 -11.18
C ILE A 64 -17.08 24.21 -12.54
N ALA A 65 -16.66 23.59 -13.64
CA ALA A 65 -17.23 23.84 -14.97
C ALA A 65 -18.71 23.42 -15.09
N HIS A 66 -19.16 22.48 -14.25
CA HIS A 66 -20.54 21.99 -14.17
C HIS A 66 -21.34 22.45 -12.93
N GLY A 67 -20.76 23.30 -12.07
CA GLY A 67 -21.41 23.83 -10.87
C GLY A 67 -21.53 22.85 -9.68
N THR A 68 -20.79 21.75 -9.65
CA THR A 68 -20.91 20.63 -8.71
C THR A 68 -19.70 20.44 -7.78
N ILE A 69 -19.19 21.49 -7.11
CA ILE A 69 -18.09 21.41 -6.11
C ILE A 69 -18.27 20.25 -5.10
N ALA A 70 -19.52 19.83 -4.87
CA ALA A 70 -19.90 18.66 -4.09
C ALA A 70 -19.37 17.30 -4.61
N GLU A 71 -19.03 17.12 -5.89
CA GLU A 71 -18.59 15.84 -6.46
C GLU A 71 -17.15 15.49 -6.11
N GLY A 72 -16.22 16.44 -6.22
CA GLY A 72 -14.84 16.25 -5.76
C GLY A 72 -14.79 15.88 -4.27
N VAL A 73 -15.49 16.65 -3.43
CA VAL A 73 -15.62 16.42 -1.98
C VAL A 73 -16.28 15.08 -1.61
N LYS A 74 -17.14 14.55 -2.50
CA LYS A 74 -17.73 13.21 -2.35
C LYS A 74 -16.73 12.11 -2.69
N CYS A 75 -15.77 12.33 -3.60
CA CYS A 75 -14.86 11.28 -4.07
C CYS A 75 -14.03 10.67 -2.92
N GLU A 76 -13.35 11.50 -2.12
CA GLU A 76 -12.56 10.97 -0.99
C GLU A 76 -13.46 10.34 0.06
N HIS A 77 -14.63 10.92 0.32
CA HIS A 77 -15.57 10.41 1.31
C HIS A 77 -16.16 9.04 0.91
N GLN A 78 -16.58 8.89 -0.35
CA GLN A 78 -17.13 7.65 -0.89
C GLN A 78 -16.08 6.56 -1.11
N ARG A 79 -14.78 6.91 -1.11
CA ARG A 79 -13.70 5.92 -1.24
C ARG A 79 -13.77 4.83 -0.18
N ALA A 80 -14.27 5.11 1.03
CA ALA A 80 -14.46 4.10 2.07
C ALA A 80 -15.38 2.97 1.60
N ILE A 81 -16.48 3.31 0.91
CA ILE A 81 -17.44 2.32 0.36
C ILE A 81 -16.76 1.50 -0.73
N TYR A 82 -16.06 2.13 -1.66
CA TYR A 82 -15.38 1.42 -2.75
C TYR A 82 -14.27 0.48 -2.27
N LEU A 83 -13.52 0.86 -1.22
CA LEU A 83 -12.54 -0.03 -0.60
C LEU A 83 -13.20 -1.23 0.08
N PHE A 84 -14.37 -1.04 0.71
CA PHE A 84 -15.13 -2.14 1.28
C PHE A 84 -15.68 -3.08 0.19
N VAL A 85 -16.25 -2.54 -0.88
CA VAL A 85 -16.71 -3.32 -2.04
C VAL A 85 -15.55 -4.09 -2.69
N ASP A 86 -14.37 -3.47 -2.83
CA ASP A 86 -13.17 -4.14 -3.33
C ASP A 86 -12.76 -5.35 -2.49
N SER A 87 -12.90 -5.26 -1.16
CA SER A 87 -12.62 -6.38 -0.27
C SER A 87 -13.57 -7.58 -0.44
N LEU A 88 -14.79 -7.35 -0.94
CA LEU A 88 -15.77 -8.38 -1.23
C LEU A 88 -15.55 -9.00 -2.62
N MET A 89 -15.22 -8.16 -3.61
CA MET A 89 -15.10 -8.60 -5.00
C MET A 89 -13.73 -9.25 -5.29
N ASN A 90 -12.68 -8.88 -4.54
CA ASN A 90 -11.31 -9.31 -4.76
C ASN A 90 -10.73 -10.00 -3.51
N GLU A 91 -11.39 -11.07 -3.05
CA GLU A 91 -10.99 -11.80 -1.84
C GLU A 91 -9.56 -12.38 -1.94
N ASP A 92 -9.17 -12.84 -3.14
CA ASP A 92 -7.82 -13.36 -3.45
C ASP A 92 -6.74 -12.26 -3.42
N LYS A 93 -7.14 -10.99 -3.52
CA LYS A 93 -6.26 -9.81 -3.57
C LYS A 93 -6.50 -8.86 -2.41
N ALA A 94 -6.90 -9.36 -1.24
CA ALA A 94 -7.20 -8.56 -0.05
C ALA A 94 -6.10 -7.55 0.32
N SER A 95 -6.43 -6.26 0.33
CA SER A 95 -5.49 -5.19 0.72
C SER A 95 -5.12 -5.29 2.20
N PHE A 96 -3.85 -5.01 2.55
CA PHE A 96 -3.34 -5.07 3.91
C PHE A 96 -3.04 -3.69 4.48
N ALA A 97 -3.49 -3.45 5.71
CA ALA A 97 -3.14 -2.29 6.52
C ALA A 97 -2.14 -2.66 7.61
N PHE A 98 -1.26 -1.72 7.96
CA PHE A 98 -0.21 -1.90 8.96
C PHE A 98 -0.39 -0.95 10.13
N GLN A 99 -0.38 -1.49 11.34
CA GLN A 99 -0.46 -0.72 12.57
C GLN A 99 0.75 0.21 12.69
N CYS A 100 0.48 1.49 12.93
CA CYS A 100 1.49 2.52 13.14
C CYS A 100 0.95 3.57 14.12
N THR A 101 1.84 4.33 14.76
CA THR A 101 1.41 5.38 15.70
C THR A 101 0.80 6.57 14.99
N ASP A 102 1.28 6.86 13.77
CA ASP A 102 0.87 8.01 12.97
C ASP A 102 1.20 7.78 11.48
N SER A 103 0.52 8.55 10.62
CA SER A 103 0.69 8.50 9.16
C SER A 103 2.12 8.84 8.72
N HIS A 104 2.79 9.77 9.40
CA HIS A 104 4.12 10.22 9.04
C HIS A 104 5.19 9.12 9.19
N ARG A 105 5.14 8.33 10.26
CA ARG A 105 6.00 7.15 10.42
C ARG A 105 5.70 6.04 9.42
N PHE A 106 4.43 5.88 9.02
CA PHE A 106 4.07 4.95 7.96
C PHE A 106 4.64 5.39 6.61
N LYS A 107 4.52 6.68 6.24
CA LYS A 107 5.09 7.26 5.00
C LYS A 107 6.62 7.11 4.92
N LYS A 108 7.32 7.09 6.06
CA LYS A 108 8.76 6.73 6.14
C LYS A 108 9.06 5.24 5.95
N GLY A 109 8.04 4.40 5.82
CA GLY A 109 8.19 2.96 5.67
C GLY A 109 8.60 2.23 6.95
N ILE A 110 8.46 2.84 8.13
CA ILE A 110 8.88 2.24 9.42
C ILE A 110 7.94 1.09 9.82
N CYS A 111 6.65 1.20 9.48
CA CYS A 111 5.58 0.35 9.95
C CYS A 111 5.11 -0.63 8.85
N LEU A 112 5.80 -1.76 8.66
CA LEU A 112 5.40 -2.85 7.74
C LEU A 112 5.53 -4.24 8.39
N SER A 113 5.15 -4.39 9.65
CA SER A 113 5.28 -5.64 10.41
C SER A 113 3.92 -6.27 10.64
N CYS A 114 3.78 -7.57 10.38
CA CYS A 114 2.58 -8.34 10.73
C CYS A 114 2.65 -9.06 12.09
N ARG A 115 3.82 -9.02 12.75
CA ARG A 115 4.01 -9.67 14.06
C ARG A 115 3.02 -9.13 15.10
N LYS A 116 2.43 -10.03 15.91
CA LYS A 116 1.49 -9.69 16.99
C LYS A 116 0.26 -8.89 16.50
N ASN A 117 -0.33 -9.29 15.37
CA ASN A 117 -1.47 -8.63 14.74
C ASN A 117 -1.24 -7.14 14.39
N ARG A 118 0.02 -6.77 14.08
CA ARG A 118 0.37 -5.42 13.61
C ARG A 118 0.03 -5.17 12.14
N CYS A 119 -0.61 -6.13 11.48
CA CYS A 119 -1.20 -5.91 10.17
C CYS A 119 -2.53 -6.66 10.11
N ASN A 120 -3.41 -6.23 9.23
CA ASN A 120 -4.71 -6.84 9.00
C ASN A 120 -5.17 -6.64 7.55
N SER A 121 -6.03 -7.52 7.06
CA SER A 121 -6.83 -7.26 5.87
C SER A 121 -7.81 -6.11 6.14
N ILE A 122 -8.15 -5.34 5.11
CA ILE A 122 -9.17 -4.29 5.18
C ILE A 122 -10.51 -4.82 4.66
N GLY A 123 -11.61 -4.26 5.17
CA GLY A 123 -12.96 -4.56 4.69
C GLY A 123 -13.51 -5.88 5.23
N TYR A 124 -14.33 -6.58 4.44
CA TYR A 124 -15.20 -7.67 4.91
C TYR A 124 -14.45 -8.80 5.63
N ASN A 125 -13.29 -9.18 5.10
CA ASN A 125 -12.46 -10.25 5.63
C ASN A 125 -11.42 -9.77 6.66
N ALA A 126 -11.61 -8.60 7.27
CA ALA A 126 -10.75 -8.10 8.34
C ALA A 126 -10.76 -9.05 9.54
N LYS A 127 -9.57 -9.43 10.03
CA LYS A 127 -9.45 -10.27 11.21
C LYS A 127 -9.96 -9.49 12.43
N ARG A 128 -10.95 -10.06 13.12
CA ARG A 128 -11.50 -9.49 14.35
C ARG A 128 -10.47 -9.60 15.47
N THR A 129 -9.69 -8.55 15.70
CA THR A 129 -8.69 -8.49 16.77
C THR A 129 -9.03 -7.39 17.76
N ARG A 130 -9.34 -7.77 19.01
CA ARG A 130 -9.55 -6.81 20.09
C ARG A 130 -8.20 -6.42 20.70
N HIS A 131 -7.90 -5.13 20.66
CA HIS A 131 -6.74 -4.55 21.34
C HIS A 131 -7.21 -3.78 22.57
N LYS A 132 -6.38 -3.68 23.61
CA LYS A 132 -6.67 -2.86 24.82
C LYS A 132 -6.80 -1.36 24.52
N ARG A 133 -6.37 -0.92 23.33
CA ARG A 133 -6.41 0.46 22.85
C ARG A 133 -6.78 0.44 21.37
N ASN A 134 -7.45 1.48 20.89
CA ASN A 134 -7.75 1.65 19.47
C ASN A 134 -6.47 1.53 18.64
N SER A 135 -6.54 0.76 17.56
CA SER A 135 -5.39 0.47 16.71
C SER A 135 -5.49 1.24 15.40
N LYS A 136 -4.68 2.28 15.24
CA LYS A 136 -4.52 3.00 13.98
C LYS A 136 -3.68 2.18 13.00
N MET A 137 -4.21 1.96 11.80
CA MET A 137 -3.54 1.24 10.72
C MET A 137 -3.51 2.08 9.45
N TYR A 138 -2.51 1.85 8.61
CA TYR A 138 -2.27 2.63 7.40
C TYR A 138 -1.88 1.72 6.24
N LEU A 139 -2.24 2.15 5.03
CA LEU A 139 -1.85 1.52 3.77
C LEU A 139 -1.80 2.57 2.67
N LYS A 140 -1.17 2.24 1.55
CA LYS A 140 -1.34 2.95 0.28
C LYS A 140 -2.36 2.20 -0.58
N THR A 141 -2.97 2.90 -1.53
CA THR A 141 -3.90 2.30 -2.50
C THR A 141 -3.68 2.88 -3.89
N ARG A 142 -4.22 2.20 -4.90
CA ARG A 142 -4.32 2.71 -6.27
C ARG A 142 -5.40 3.78 -6.40
N ALA A 143 -5.39 4.48 -7.53
CA ALA A 143 -6.43 5.45 -7.85
C ALA A 143 -7.77 4.78 -8.23
N GLY A 144 -7.73 3.61 -8.88
CA GLY A 144 -8.89 2.83 -9.31
C GLY A 144 -8.87 1.39 -8.79
N MET A 145 -10.02 0.70 -8.91
CA MET A 145 -10.21 -0.69 -8.50
C MET A 145 -9.55 -1.67 -9.52
N PRO A 146 -8.95 -2.79 -9.09
CA PRO A 146 -8.70 -3.21 -7.70
C PRO A 146 -7.70 -2.29 -7.02
N PHE A 147 -7.92 -1.94 -5.74
CA PHE A 147 -7.17 -0.87 -5.06
C PHE A 147 -5.85 -1.32 -4.43
N ARG A 148 -5.60 -2.63 -4.39
CA ARG A 148 -4.42 -3.25 -3.79
C ARG A 148 -3.12 -2.69 -4.36
N VAL A 149 -2.13 -2.50 -3.49
CA VAL A 149 -0.72 -2.28 -3.82
C VAL A 149 0.18 -3.14 -2.93
N TYR A 150 1.44 -3.29 -3.34
CA TYR A 150 2.49 -3.99 -2.61
C TYR A 150 3.43 -3.00 -1.93
N HIS A 151 3.70 -3.19 -0.64
CA HIS A 151 4.48 -2.27 0.19
C HIS A 151 5.88 -2.82 0.47
N TYR A 152 6.89 -1.98 0.28
CA TYR A 152 8.29 -2.30 0.52
C TYR A 152 8.91 -1.26 1.45
N GLN A 153 9.48 -1.73 2.57
CA GLN A 153 10.36 -0.92 3.42
C GLN A 153 11.76 -0.99 2.83
N MET A 154 12.27 0.15 2.35
CA MET A 154 13.62 0.27 1.83
C MET A 154 14.51 1.01 2.83
N LYS A 155 15.64 0.40 3.20
CA LYS A 155 16.64 0.98 4.10
C LYS A 155 17.94 1.17 3.37
N ILE A 156 18.38 2.42 3.28
CA ILE A 156 19.57 2.84 2.57
C ILE A 156 20.48 3.57 3.56
N HIS A 157 21.74 3.16 3.62
CA HIS A 157 22.76 3.90 4.36
C HIS A 157 23.53 4.80 3.40
N PHE A 158 23.45 6.11 3.63
CA PHE A 158 24.14 7.10 2.80
C PHE A 158 25.47 7.45 3.47
N PHE A 159 26.58 7.14 2.81
CA PHE A 159 27.91 7.53 3.27
C PHE A 159 28.33 8.83 2.58
N SER A 160 28.78 9.81 3.36
CA SER A 160 29.38 11.04 2.84
C SER A 160 30.78 11.19 3.40
N TYR A 161 31.78 11.20 2.50
CA TYR A 161 33.19 11.40 2.84
C TYR A 161 33.62 12.87 2.67
N LYS A 162 32.84 13.66 1.94
CA LYS A 162 33.01 15.12 1.85
C LYS A 162 32.22 15.77 2.99
N ASN A 163 32.69 16.91 3.49
CA ASN A 163 32.06 17.69 4.56
C ASN A 163 30.77 18.40 4.08
N THR A 164 29.99 17.72 3.25
CA THR A 164 28.68 18.15 2.76
C THR A 164 27.69 17.98 3.90
N THR A 165 27.06 19.08 4.31
CA THR A 165 26.18 19.07 5.47
C THR A 165 24.76 18.64 5.10
N GLU A 166 24.27 18.95 3.90
CA GLU A 166 22.89 18.67 3.48
C GLU A 166 22.78 18.35 1.99
N ILE A 167 21.89 17.41 1.65
CA ILE A 167 21.50 17.06 0.27
C ILE A 167 19.97 17.05 0.16
N GLU A 168 19.46 17.51 -0.97
CA GLU A 168 18.04 17.40 -1.35
C GLU A 168 17.92 16.62 -2.66
N PRO A 169 18.18 15.30 -2.64
CA PRO A 169 18.22 14.50 -3.84
C PRO A 169 16.82 14.13 -4.31
N ILE A 170 16.67 13.97 -5.63
CA ILE A 170 15.45 13.42 -6.24
C ILE A 170 15.78 11.99 -6.68
N PHE A 171 15.59 11.05 -5.76
CA PHE A 171 15.84 9.64 -6.03
C PHE A 171 14.61 8.94 -6.61
N TYR A 172 14.87 8.10 -7.60
CA TYR A 172 13.93 7.14 -8.13
C TYR A 172 14.48 5.74 -7.98
N VAL A 173 13.60 4.76 -7.84
CA VAL A 173 13.95 3.36 -7.77
C VAL A 173 13.15 2.57 -8.79
N THR A 174 13.81 1.60 -9.43
CA THR A 174 13.17 0.57 -10.24
C THR A 174 13.49 -0.77 -9.61
N LEU A 175 12.44 -1.53 -9.30
CA LEU A 175 12.52 -2.86 -8.71
C LEU A 175 12.29 -3.89 -9.80
N TYR A 176 13.20 -4.85 -9.92
CA TYR A 176 13.08 -5.92 -10.90
C TYR A 176 12.77 -7.23 -10.17
N GLY A 177 11.74 -7.92 -10.61
CA GLY A 177 11.21 -9.11 -9.97
C GLY A 177 11.31 -10.37 -10.84
N THR A 178 10.82 -11.50 -10.33
CA THR A 178 10.68 -12.73 -11.12
C THR A 178 9.43 -12.70 -12.00
N SER A 179 8.37 -12.03 -11.54
CA SER A 179 7.07 -12.04 -12.22
C SER A 179 6.86 -10.80 -13.08
N ALA A 180 7.32 -9.65 -12.60
CA ALA A 180 7.20 -8.36 -13.27
C ALA A 180 8.27 -7.38 -12.77
N ASP A 181 8.44 -6.29 -13.50
CA ASP A 181 9.28 -5.15 -13.13
C ASP A 181 8.41 -3.95 -12.76
N SER A 182 8.87 -3.13 -11.82
CA SER A 182 8.17 -1.91 -11.45
C SER A 182 8.43 -0.79 -12.45
N GLN A 183 7.51 0.16 -12.54
CA GLN A 183 7.82 1.48 -13.12
C GLN A 183 8.91 2.21 -12.31
N MET A 184 9.33 3.39 -12.79
CA MET A 184 10.27 4.25 -12.05
C MET A 184 9.53 4.92 -10.88
N LEU A 185 9.74 4.41 -9.66
CA LEU A 185 9.04 4.83 -8.45
C LEU A 185 9.83 5.94 -7.73
N PRO A 186 9.22 7.09 -7.39
CA PRO A 186 9.91 8.11 -6.60
C PRO A 186 10.12 7.64 -5.16
N LEU A 187 11.30 7.92 -4.59
CA LEU A 187 11.52 7.77 -3.15
C LEU A 187 11.01 9.02 -2.43
N GLU A 188 9.86 8.92 -1.77
CA GLU A 188 9.26 10.02 -1.01
C GLU A 188 10.13 10.35 0.22
N ILE A 189 10.79 11.51 0.18
CA ILE A 189 11.62 12.02 1.28
C ILE A 189 10.73 12.80 2.24
N VAL A 190 10.23 12.10 3.27
CA VAL A 190 9.33 12.70 4.28
C VAL A 190 10.11 13.57 5.28
N GLU A 191 11.34 13.19 5.60
CA GLU A 191 12.26 13.95 6.45
C GLU A 191 13.63 14.06 5.76
N ARG A 192 14.40 15.09 6.15
CA ARG A 192 15.77 15.29 5.64
C ARG A 192 16.60 14.02 5.73
N ILE A 193 17.31 13.70 4.66
CA ILE A 193 18.22 12.55 4.61
C ILE A 193 19.39 12.79 5.55
N ARG A 194 19.58 11.89 6.50
CA ARG A 194 20.73 11.92 7.40
C ARG A 194 21.94 11.27 6.73
N LEU A 195 23.00 12.03 6.51
CA LEU A 195 24.28 11.51 6.03
C LEU A 195 24.97 10.67 7.13
N ASN A 196 25.75 9.68 6.71
CA ASN A 196 26.40 8.67 7.56
C ASN A 196 25.42 7.90 8.47
N ALA A 197 24.17 7.79 8.02
CA ALA A 197 23.10 7.11 8.74
C ALA A 197 22.22 6.28 7.79
N THR A 198 21.51 5.32 8.38
CA THR A 198 20.50 4.53 7.65
C THR A 198 19.17 5.26 7.67
N ASN A 199 18.69 5.61 6.48
CA ASN A 199 17.39 6.21 6.26
C ASN A 199 16.42 5.13 5.77
N THR A 200 15.13 5.28 6.10
CA THR A 200 14.08 4.34 5.73
C THR A 200 13.07 5.06 4.86
N PHE A 201 12.62 4.37 3.80
CA PHE A 201 11.67 4.87 2.82
C PHE A 201 10.55 3.83 2.63
N LEU A 202 9.33 4.31 2.41
CA LEU A 202 8.24 3.48 1.91
C LEU A 202 8.26 3.52 0.38
N VAL A 203 8.29 2.35 -0.25
CA VAL A 203 8.12 2.20 -1.69
C VAL A 203 6.90 1.31 -1.89
N TYR A 204 6.03 1.65 -2.82
CA TYR A 204 4.87 0.83 -3.13
C TYR A 204 4.64 0.76 -4.64
N THR A 205 4.03 -0.33 -5.10
CA THR A 205 3.77 -0.58 -6.53
C THR A 205 2.46 -1.34 -6.71
N GLU A 206 1.84 -1.16 -7.86
CA GLU A 206 0.55 -1.79 -8.21
C GLU A 206 0.73 -3.26 -8.64
N GLU A 207 1.92 -3.59 -9.16
CA GLU A 207 2.22 -4.89 -9.77
C GLU A 207 2.79 -5.89 -8.76
N ASP A 208 2.44 -7.18 -8.90
CA ASP A 208 3.10 -8.24 -8.16
C ASP A 208 4.45 -8.59 -8.83
N LEU A 209 5.53 -8.14 -8.22
CA LEU A 209 6.89 -8.36 -8.73
C LEU A 209 7.38 -9.80 -8.46
N GLY A 210 6.73 -10.57 -7.59
CA GLY A 210 7.26 -11.84 -7.10
C GLY A 210 8.55 -11.65 -6.28
N ASP A 211 9.57 -12.48 -6.52
CA ASP A 211 10.83 -12.40 -5.81
C ASP A 211 11.76 -11.33 -6.41
N LEU A 212 12.04 -10.27 -5.64
CA LEU A 212 12.93 -9.18 -6.08
C LEU A 212 14.33 -9.69 -6.43
N LEU A 213 14.84 -9.38 -7.63
CA LEU A 213 16.11 -9.87 -8.17
C LEU A 213 17.23 -8.81 -8.17
N LYS A 214 16.90 -7.60 -8.62
CA LYS A 214 17.84 -6.47 -8.71
C LYS A 214 17.10 -5.14 -8.49
N ILE A 215 17.85 -4.11 -8.13
CA ILE A 215 17.35 -2.76 -7.88
C ILE A 215 18.21 -1.78 -8.67
N ARG A 216 17.56 -0.86 -9.39
CA ARG A 216 18.21 0.31 -9.98
C ARG A 216 17.82 1.55 -9.19
N LEU A 217 18.81 2.26 -8.67
CA LEU A 217 18.64 3.54 -7.99
C LEU A 217 19.12 4.66 -8.91
N THR A 218 18.27 5.65 -9.21
CA THR A 218 18.60 6.76 -10.10
C THR A 218 18.51 8.08 -9.33
N TRP A 219 19.54 8.91 -9.40
CA TRP A 219 19.50 10.28 -8.90
C TRP A 219 19.21 11.23 -10.06
N LYS A 220 17.99 11.76 -10.14
CA LYS A 220 17.65 12.77 -11.17
C LYS A 220 18.21 14.14 -10.78
N ARG A 221 18.67 14.89 -11.78
CA ARG A 221 18.97 16.32 -11.60
C ARG A 221 17.67 17.07 -11.33
N ALA A 222 17.71 18.07 -10.45
CA ALA A 222 16.58 18.97 -10.26
C ALA A 222 16.21 19.59 -11.62
N PRO A 223 14.91 19.68 -11.96
CA PRO A 223 14.47 20.31 -13.20
C PRO A 223 14.95 21.78 -13.21
N GLN A 224 15.49 22.21 -14.35
CA GLN A 224 15.98 23.58 -14.54
C GLN A 224 14.81 24.57 -14.41
N SER A 225 14.70 25.21 -13.25
CA SER A 225 13.78 26.33 -13.01
C SER A 225 14.50 27.66 -13.29
N TRP A 226 13.77 28.68 -13.71
CA TRP A 226 14.29 30.05 -13.86
C TRP A 226 14.97 30.54 -12.57
N TYR A 227 14.49 30.11 -11.40
CA TYR A 227 15.10 30.41 -10.09
C TYR A 227 16.44 29.68 -9.89
N SER A 228 16.55 28.43 -10.36
CA SER A 228 17.83 27.70 -10.36
C SER A 228 18.85 28.33 -11.32
N LEU A 229 18.40 28.88 -12.45
CA LEU A 229 19.25 29.61 -13.39
C LEU A 229 19.70 30.96 -12.83
N TRP A 230 18.81 31.68 -12.13
CA TRP A 230 19.15 32.96 -11.48
C TRP A 230 20.11 32.76 -10.31
N THR A 231 19.93 31.71 -9.50
CA THR A 231 20.88 31.33 -8.44
C THR A 231 22.21 30.87 -9.02
N GLU A 232 22.21 30.19 -10.17
CA GLU A 232 23.44 29.80 -10.88
C GLU A 232 24.18 31.02 -11.46
N PHE A 233 23.46 32.00 -12.02
CA PHE A 233 24.01 33.28 -12.48
C PHE A 233 24.56 34.15 -11.34
N ARG A 234 23.80 34.31 -10.24
CA ARG A 234 24.25 34.99 -9.01
C ARG A 234 25.54 34.37 -8.46
N ARG A 235 25.68 33.05 -8.62
CA ARG A 235 26.80 32.27 -8.08
C ARG A 235 28.00 32.22 -9.01
N TYR A 236 27.79 32.32 -10.32
CA TYR A 236 28.84 32.56 -11.32
C TYR A 236 29.54 33.91 -11.06
N LEU A 237 28.76 34.94 -10.71
CA LEU A 237 29.28 36.24 -10.26
C LEU A 237 30.04 36.16 -8.93
N SER A 238 29.84 35.12 -8.11
CA SER A 238 30.49 34.94 -6.81
C SER A 238 31.48 33.77 -6.75
N GLN A 239 32.22 33.48 -7.82
CA GLN A 239 33.45 32.64 -7.86
C GLN A 239 33.51 31.33 -7.01
N SER A 240 32.39 30.77 -6.57
CA SER A 240 32.36 29.58 -5.71
C SER A 240 31.89 28.37 -6.51
N ARG A 241 32.85 27.51 -6.91
CA ARG A 241 32.56 26.20 -7.52
C ARG A 241 31.66 25.39 -6.59
N LYS A 242 30.61 24.76 -7.16
CA LYS A 242 29.73 23.83 -6.42
C LYS A 242 30.63 22.67 -5.94
N PRO A 243 30.61 22.27 -4.66
CA PRO A 243 31.11 20.94 -4.34
C PRO A 243 30.22 19.92 -5.06
N GLU A 244 30.82 19.00 -5.80
CA GLU A 244 30.11 17.87 -6.39
C GLU A 244 29.41 17.11 -5.26
N GLN A 245 28.07 17.18 -5.25
CA GLN A 245 27.27 16.41 -4.30
C GLN A 245 27.36 14.95 -4.70
N GLU A 246 28.02 14.18 -3.85
CA GLU A 246 28.33 12.78 -4.10
C GLU A 246 28.06 12.01 -2.81
N VAL A 247 27.27 10.96 -2.90
CA VAL A 247 27.02 10.05 -1.79
C VAL A 247 27.38 8.63 -2.18
N ASN A 248 27.84 7.86 -1.22
CA ASN A 248 28.20 6.47 -1.44
C ASN A 248 27.13 5.55 -0.85
N ILE A 249 26.69 4.57 -1.62
CA ILE A 249 25.63 3.62 -1.23
C ILE A 249 26.11 2.21 -1.54
N ARG A 250 26.44 1.46 -0.49
CA ARG A 250 27.00 0.10 -0.62
C ARG A 250 25.93 -0.98 -0.65
N ARG A 251 24.86 -0.77 0.13
CA ARG A 251 23.87 -1.82 0.41
C ARG A 251 22.48 -1.22 0.64
N ILE A 252 21.49 -1.87 0.05
CA ILE A 252 20.07 -1.59 0.25
C ILE A 252 19.42 -2.80 0.92
N ARG A 253 18.71 -2.58 2.02
CA ARG A 253 17.92 -3.64 2.68
C ARG A 253 16.45 -3.41 2.38
N VAL A 254 15.75 -4.42 1.89
CA VAL A 254 14.33 -4.34 1.54
C VAL A 254 13.54 -5.33 2.36
N LYS A 255 12.34 -4.94 2.81
CA LYS A 255 11.37 -5.84 3.41
C LYS A 255 10.03 -5.67 2.72
N SER A 256 9.45 -6.76 2.20
CA SER A 256 8.07 -6.78 1.71
C SER A 256 7.09 -6.81 2.88
N GLY A 257 6.04 -5.98 2.82
CA GLY A 257 4.98 -5.90 3.81
C GLY A 257 4.03 -7.09 3.71
N GLU A 258 3.67 -7.51 2.50
CA GLU A 258 2.68 -8.56 2.24
C GLU A 258 3.28 -9.93 2.55
N THR A 259 4.47 -10.22 2.02
CA THR A 259 5.13 -11.53 2.20
C THR A 259 5.98 -11.63 3.47
N GLN A 260 6.23 -10.49 4.14
CA GLN A 260 7.17 -10.35 5.27
C GLN A 260 8.62 -10.80 4.97
N ARG A 261 8.96 -11.10 3.70
CA ARG A 261 10.31 -11.49 3.25
C ARG A 261 11.28 -10.31 3.36
N LYS A 262 12.53 -10.62 3.64
CA LYS A 262 13.63 -9.65 3.75
C LYS A 262 14.70 -9.96 2.72
N TYR A 263 15.16 -8.91 2.07
CA TYR A 263 16.17 -8.96 1.03
C TYR A 263 17.32 -8.02 1.38
N ALA A 264 18.50 -8.35 0.86
CA ALA A 264 19.65 -7.49 0.91
C ALA A 264 20.26 -7.41 -0.50
N PHE A 265 20.42 -6.18 -0.98
CA PHE A 265 21.02 -5.89 -2.27
C PHE A 265 22.33 -5.13 -2.06
N CYS A 266 23.37 -5.55 -2.74
CA CYS A 266 24.72 -5.00 -2.70
C CYS A 266 25.00 -4.34 -4.06
N ALA A 267 25.78 -3.26 -4.08
CA ALA A 267 26.16 -2.60 -5.32
C ALA A 267 26.82 -3.61 -6.28
N GLU A 268 26.52 -3.49 -7.57
CA GLU A 268 27.07 -4.36 -8.62
C GLU A 268 28.59 -4.27 -8.66
N ASP A 269 29.12 -3.05 -8.62
CA ASP A 269 30.54 -2.77 -8.51
C ASP A 269 30.88 -2.28 -7.08
N PRO A 270 31.62 -3.07 -6.27
CA PRO A 270 32.03 -2.68 -4.93
C PRO A 270 32.98 -1.48 -4.88
N GLU A 271 33.73 -1.21 -5.95
CA GLU A 271 34.66 -0.08 -6.04
C GLU A 271 33.90 1.20 -6.46
N ASN A 272 32.87 1.06 -7.30
CA ASN A 272 32.05 2.17 -7.78
C ASN A 272 30.69 2.25 -7.06
N THR A 273 30.73 2.70 -5.80
CA THR A 273 29.51 2.86 -4.96
C THR A 273 29.02 4.30 -4.84
N SER A 274 29.67 5.24 -5.51
CA SER A 274 29.30 6.64 -5.47
C SER A 274 28.24 6.98 -6.50
N ILE A 275 27.32 7.87 -6.13
CA ILE A 275 26.28 8.38 -7.01
C ILE A 275 26.23 9.90 -6.90
N SER A 276 26.14 10.54 -8.07
CA SER A 276 26.01 11.99 -8.25
C SER A 276 24.74 12.34 -9.07
N PRO A 277 24.29 13.60 -9.06
CA PRO A 277 23.11 14.02 -9.82
C PRO A 277 23.18 13.71 -11.32
N GLY A 278 22.26 12.87 -11.79
CA GLY A 278 22.16 12.40 -13.18
C GLY A 278 22.69 10.98 -13.39
N GLN A 279 23.25 10.35 -12.36
CA GLN A 279 23.76 8.98 -12.43
C GLN A 279 22.75 7.96 -11.87
N GLU A 280 23.07 6.69 -12.10
CA GLU A 280 22.36 5.54 -11.56
C GLU A 280 23.32 4.51 -10.99
N LEU A 281 22.84 3.72 -10.03
CA LEU A 281 23.54 2.60 -9.44
C LEU A 281 22.67 1.34 -9.51
N TRP A 282 23.31 0.22 -9.82
CA TRP A 282 22.71 -1.09 -9.88
C TRP A 282 23.07 -1.90 -8.63
N PHE A 283 22.08 -2.62 -8.11
CA PHE A 283 22.24 -3.48 -6.93
C PHE A 283 21.66 -4.87 -7.20
N HIS A 284 22.45 -5.89 -6.91
CA HIS A 284 22.06 -7.31 -7.02
C HIS A 284 21.90 -7.92 -5.64
N LYS A 285 21.18 -9.05 -5.54
CA LYS A 285 21.10 -9.80 -4.27
C LYS A 285 22.53 -10.03 -3.74
N CYS A 286 22.76 -9.62 -2.50
CA CYS A 286 24.03 -9.90 -1.84
C CYS A 286 24.24 -11.42 -1.76
N LEU A 287 25.46 -11.88 -2.02
CA LEU A 287 25.82 -13.27 -1.73
C LEU A 287 25.66 -13.52 -0.23
N ASP A 288 24.86 -14.52 0.13
CA ASP A 288 24.71 -14.94 1.52
C ASP A 288 26.07 -15.41 2.04
N SER A 289 26.64 -14.67 3.00
CA SER A 289 27.89 -15.03 3.71
C SER A 289 27.78 -16.37 4.44
N ARG A 290 26.58 -16.97 4.51
CA ARG A 290 26.34 -18.31 5.04
C ARG A 290 26.72 -19.45 4.08
N ARG A 291 26.84 -19.21 2.76
CA ARG A 291 27.24 -20.26 1.79
C ARG A 291 28.75 -20.33 1.55
N ILE A 292 29.49 -19.26 1.85
CA ILE A 292 30.95 -19.23 1.59
C ILE A 292 31.73 -20.02 2.67
N LYS A 293 31.16 -20.22 3.87
CA LYS A 293 31.78 -21.02 4.94
C LYS A 293 31.64 -22.54 4.78
N SER A 294 30.95 -23.03 3.75
CA SER A 294 30.85 -24.48 3.44
C SER A 294 31.63 -24.90 2.20
N GLY A 295 32.47 -24.02 1.66
CA GLY A 295 33.30 -24.27 0.47
C GLY A 295 34.78 -24.31 0.81
N THR A 296 35.19 -25.19 1.72
CA THR A 296 36.61 -25.54 1.85
C THR A 296 36.73 -27.03 2.06
N ARG A 297 37.42 -27.68 1.12
CA ARG A 297 37.98 -29.03 1.17
C ARG A 297 37.02 -30.18 0.82
N TRP A 298 36.91 -30.47 -0.48
CA TRP A 298 36.88 -31.85 -0.96
C TRP A 298 37.90 -31.99 -2.08
N GLY A 299 39.06 -32.53 -1.71
CA GLY A 299 39.95 -33.19 -2.65
C GLY A 299 39.30 -34.50 -3.09
N THR A 300 39.51 -34.82 -4.35
CA THR A 300 39.62 -36.17 -4.93
C THR A 300 39.22 -37.33 -4.03
N GLU A 301 38.07 -37.96 -4.33
CA GLU A 301 38.01 -39.41 -4.51
C GLU A 301 36.73 -39.79 -5.25
N ALA A 302 36.93 -40.44 -6.39
CA ALA A 302 35.89 -41.10 -7.15
C ALA A 302 35.61 -42.45 -6.49
N GLN A 303 34.34 -42.75 -6.20
CA GLN A 303 33.81 -44.11 -6.16
C GLN A 303 32.29 -44.03 -6.32
N GLY A 304 31.82 -44.70 -7.37
CA GLY A 304 30.41 -44.75 -7.74
C GLY A 304 29.62 -45.63 -6.79
N VAL A 305 28.39 -45.22 -6.53
CA VAL A 305 27.31 -46.11 -6.10
C VAL A 305 26.04 -45.66 -6.82
N GLN A 306 25.45 -46.60 -7.56
CA GLN A 306 24.19 -46.49 -8.26
C GLN A 306 23.04 -46.25 -7.27
N GLY A 307 22.19 -45.26 -7.57
CA GLY A 307 20.92 -45.04 -6.88
C GLY A 307 19.82 -44.90 -7.92
N GLU A 308 18.90 -45.87 -7.92
CA GLU A 308 17.84 -46.06 -8.90
C GLU A 308 16.86 -44.88 -8.97
N LEU A 309 16.53 -44.52 -10.22
CA LEU A 309 15.41 -43.67 -10.60
C LEU A 309 14.11 -44.49 -10.43
N PHE A 310 13.25 -44.12 -9.49
CA PHE A 310 11.85 -44.58 -9.52
C PHE A 310 11.04 -43.68 -10.46
N LEU A 311 10.83 -44.20 -11.67
CA LEU A 311 9.86 -43.73 -12.65
C LEU A 311 8.43 -44.04 -12.15
N GLY A 312 7.62 -43.00 -11.94
CA GLY A 312 6.17 -43.13 -11.81
C GLY A 312 5.51 -43.21 -13.20
N PRO A 313 4.44 -44.02 -13.38
CA PRO A 313 3.78 -44.24 -14.67
C PRO A 313 2.87 -43.06 -15.10
N PRO A 314 2.44 -43.02 -16.38
CA PRO A 314 2.05 -41.80 -17.08
C PRO A 314 0.59 -41.38 -16.88
N ALA A 315 0.35 -40.12 -17.24
CA ALA A 315 -0.94 -39.46 -17.33
C ALA A 315 -2.01 -40.26 -18.09
N ARG A 316 -3.26 -40.15 -17.62
CA ARG A 316 -4.46 -40.31 -18.45
C ARG A 316 -5.18 -38.97 -18.53
N ASP A 317 -5.23 -38.50 -19.77
CA ASP A 317 -5.98 -37.37 -20.27
C ASP A 317 -7.44 -37.79 -20.50
N SER A 318 -8.41 -37.00 -20.05
CA SER A 318 -9.75 -36.96 -20.63
C SER A 318 -10.58 -35.83 -20.05
N GLY A 319 -10.93 -34.86 -20.90
CA GLY A 319 -12.23 -34.18 -20.84
C GLY A 319 -12.19 -32.68 -20.57
N ALA A 320 -12.02 -31.90 -21.64
CA ALA A 320 -12.50 -30.52 -21.70
C ALA A 320 -14.00 -30.47 -21.36
N ARG A 321 -14.41 -29.57 -20.46
CA ARG A 321 -15.81 -29.17 -20.27
C ARG A 321 -15.94 -27.66 -20.29
N THR A 322 -16.95 -27.23 -21.03
CA THR A 322 -17.32 -25.87 -21.40
C THR A 322 -18.06 -25.13 -20.29
N GLU A 323 -18.18 -23.82 -20.49
CA GLU A 323 -18.60 -22.71 -19.61
C GLU A 323 -20.03 -22.73 -19.02
N ALA A 324 -20.67 -23.90 -18.87
CA ALA A 324 -22.10 -23.98 -18.50
C ALA A 324 -22.46 -24.89 -17.31
N ASP A 325 -21.50 -25.38 -16.51
CA ASP A 325 -21.74 -26.34 -15.41
C ASP A 325 -21.57 -25.76 -13.98
N TRP A 326 -21.42 -24.45 -13.80
CA TRP A 326 -21.21 -23.84 -12.46
C TRP A 326 -22.50 -23.40 -11.72
N PHE A 327 -23.69 -23.59 -12.29
CA PHE A 327 -24.94 -23.07 -11.71
C PHE A 327 -25.72 -24.04 -10.80
N THR A 328 -25.15 -25.17 -10.38
CA THR A 328 -25.90 -26.13 -9.55
C THR A 328 -25.07 -26.80 -8.46
N GLN A 329 -24.43 -26.00 -7.60
CA GLN A 329 -23.97 -26.49 -6.30
C GLN A 329 -24.08 -25.45 -5.17
N ALA A 330 -25.18 -24.70 -5.16
CA ALA A 330 -25.58 -23.81 -4.07
C ALA A 330 -27.01 -24.12 -3.58
N LYS A 331 -27.37 -25.41 -3.49
CA LYS A 331 -28.61 -25.88 -2.87
C LYS A 331 -28.34 -27.12 -2.04
N ALA A 332 -27.92 -26.91 -0.79
CA ALA A 332 -28.29 -27.68 0.39
C ALA A 332 -27.35 -27.29 1.52
N PHE A 333 -27.76 -26.36 2.38
CA PHE A 333 -27.79 -26.56 3.84
C PHE A 333 -28.68 -25.47 4.43
N SER A 334 -29.87 -25.91 4.85
CA SER A 334 -30.85 -25.14 5.59
C SER A 334 -30.41 -25.03 7.05
N CYS A 335 -30.33 -23.81 7.56
CA CYS A 335 -30.59 -23.48 8.96
C CYS A 335 -31.26 -22.10 9.01
N SER A 336 -32.55 -22.12 9.36
CA SER A 336 -33.39 -21.05 9.88
C SER A 336 -33.79 -19.89 8.95
N ASP A 337 -34.95 -20.11 8.34
CA ASP A 337 -35.93 -19.17 7.77
C ASP A 337 -35.86 -17.70 8.23
N LYS A 338 -35.08 -16.89 7.51
CA LYS A 338 -35.42 -15.52 7.04
C LYS A 338 -34.31 -14.99 6.11
N PRO A 339 -34.62 -14.40 4.94
CA PRO A 339 -33.59 -13.79 4.10
C PRO A 339 -32.98 -12.56 4.79
N PRO A 340 -31.66 -12.28 4.64
CA PRO A 340 -31.07 -11.05 5.15
C PRO A 340 -31.66 -9.84 4.42
N HIS A 341 -32.14 -8.85 5.17
CA HIS A 341 -32.64 -7.59 4.63
C HIS A 341 -31.63 -6.47 4.88
N PHE A 342 -31.47 -5.57 3.91
CA PHE A 342 -30.78 -4.30 4.09
C PHE A 342 -31.83 -3.18 4.23
N ASP A 343 -31.65 -2.29 5.21
CA ASP A 343 -32.41 -1.04 5.29
C ASP A 343 -31.64 0.07 4.57
N LEU A 344 -32.27 0.65 3.55
CA LEU A 344 -31.73 1.76 2.75
C LEU A 344 -32.43 3.05 3.17
N ALA A 345 -31.71 3.97 3.80
CA ALA A 345 -32.25 5.30 4.12
C ALA A 345 -31.96 6.28 2.97
N VAL A 346 -33.02 6.75 2.31
CA VAL A 346 -32.99 7.85 1.33
C VAL A 346 -33.68 9.05 1.98
N ASN A 347 -33.01 10.21 2.00
CA ASN A 347 -33.47 11.51 2.47
C ASN A 347 -34.95 11.62 2.87
N GLY A 348 -35.22 11.60 4.18
CA GLY A 348 -36.48 12.11 4.75
C GLY A 348 -37.73 11.22 4.67
N LEU A 349 -37.62 9.95 4.25
CA LEU A 349 -38.74 9.00 4.28
C LEU A 349 -38.38 7.67 4.95
N HIS A 350 -39.38 7.01 5.56
CA HIS A 350 -39.24 5.75 6.30
C HIS A 350 -38.57 4.63 5.48
N PRO A 351 -37.76 3.75 6.12
CA PRO A 351 -36.99 2.72 5.43
C PRO A 351 -37.89 1.67 4.72
N ARG A 352 -37.51 1.28 3.50
CA ARG A 352 -38.09 0.14 2.78
C ARG A 352 -37.06 -1.00 2.70
N ARG A 353 -37.51 -2.22 2.98
CA ARG A 353 -36.73 -3.46 2.80
C ARG A 353 -36.64 -3.83 1.32
N VAL A 354 -35.44 -4.13 0.84
CA VAL A 354 -35.21 -4.56 -0.56
C VAL A 354 -34.41 -5.88 -0.58
N PRO A 355 -34.80 -6.90 -1.37
CA PRO A 355 -34.05 -8.15 -1.54
C PRO A 355 -32.73 -7.96 -2.32
N CYS A 356 -31.73 -8.82 -2.08
CA CYS A 356 -30.39 -8.76 -2.71
C CYS A 356 -30.42 -8.77 -4.25
N ASP A 357 -31.41 -9.40 -4.86
CA ASP A 357 -31.49 -9.55 -6.31
C ASP A 357 -31.79 -8.22 -7.03
N GLU A 358 -32.51 -7.29 -6.37
CA GLU A 358 -32.82 -5.95 -6.90
C GLU A 358 -31.65 -4.96 -6.80
N LEU A 359 -30.70 -5.17 -5.89
CA LEU A 359 -29.52 -4.32 -5.72
C LEU A 359 -28.59 -4.38 -6.94
N SER A 360 -28.52 -5.54 -7.59
CA SER A 360 -27.76 -5.74 -8.84
C SER A 360 -28.35 -4.95 -10.03
N ALA A 361 -29.67 -4.78 -10.06
CA ALA A 361 -30.38 -4.06 -11.12
C ALA A 361 -30.26 -2.55 -10.97
N ILE A 362 -30.30 -2.05 -9.73
CA ILE A 362 -30.11 -0.62 -9.40
C ILE A 362 -28.68 -0.16 -9.72
N LEU A 363 -27.66 -0.98 -9.47
CA LEU A 363 -26.26 -0.65 -9.78
C LEU A 363 -25.94 -0.70 -11.29
N ARG A 364 -26.65 -1.51 -12.08
CA ARG A 364 -26.46 -1.57 -13.56
C ARG A 364 -27.12 -0.40 -14.29
N ALA A 365 -28.10 0.27 -13.69
CA ALA A 365 -28.86 1.34 -14.33
C ALA A 365 -28.23 2.75 -14.22
N GLY A 366 -27.07 2.91 -13.56
CA GLY A 366 -26.35 4.18 -13.50
C GLY A 366 -27.09 5.32 -12.80
N LEU A 367 -28.16 5.04 -12.05
CA LEU A 367 -28.88 6.04 -11.26
C LEU A 367 -28.17 6.25 -9.92
N GLN A 368 -27.80 7.50 -9.63
CA GLN A 368 -27.21 7.92 -8.37
C GLN A 368 -28.12 7.53 -7.18
N ALA A 369 -27.76 6.46 -6.47
CA ALA A 369 -28.39 6.09 -5.20
C ALA A 369 -27.34 6.13 -4.08
N SER A 370 -27.51 7.06 -3.14
CA SER A 370 -26.73 7.14 -1.91
C SER A 370 -27.22 6.05 -0.95
N CYS A 371 -26.39 5.04 -0.66
CA CYS A 371 -26.70 4.00 0.33
C CYS A 371 -26.00 4.33 1.66
N SER A 372 -26.74 4.32 2.76
CA SER A 372 -26.21 4.34 4.13
C SER A 372 -26.62 3.05 4.85
N VAL A 373 -25.69 2.44 5.60
CA VAL A 373 -25.89 1.16 6.30
C VAL A 373 -26.01 1.44 7.80
N SER A 374 -27.07 0.94 8.44
CA SER A 374 -27.18 0.87 9.91
C SER A 374 -27.79 -0.48 10.31
N CYS A 375 -27.17 -1.15 11.29
CA CYS A 375 -27.69 -2.37 11.89
C CYS A 375 -28.21 -2.03 13.29
N TYR A 376 -29.51 -2.21 13.54
CA TYR A 376 -30.06 -2.22 14.90
C TYR A 376 -30.26 -3.67 15.36
N GLY A 377 -29.68 -4.03 16.49
CA GLY A 377 -29.97 -5.28 17.20
C GLY A 377 -31.30 -5.17 17.94
N ALA A 378 -32.16 -6.18 17.78
CA ALA A 378 -33.34 -6.35 18.63
C ALA A 378 -32.95 -7.13 19.89
N SER A 379 -33.20 -6.51 21.05
CA SER A 379 -33.26 -7.15 22.36
C SER A 379 -34.57 -7.92 22.53
N VAL A 380 -34.42 -9.16 23.05
CA VAL A 380 -35.39 -10.16 23.56
C VAL A 380 -36.63 -10.45 22.72
#